data_AF-A0A7X0JBI3-F1
#
_entry.id   AF-A0A7X0JBI3-F1
#
_cell.length_a   1.000
_cell.length_b   1.000
_cell.length_c   1.000
_cell.angle_alpha   90.00
_cell.angle_beta   90.00
_cell.angle_gamma   90.00
#
_symmetry.space_group_name_H-M   'P 1'
#
loop_
_entity.id
_entity.type
_entity.pdbx_description
1 polymer ?
#
loop_
_entity_poly.entity_id
_entity_poly.type
_entity_poly.pdbx_seq_one_letter_code
_entity_poly.pdbx_strand_id
1 'polypeptide(L)'
;MPVLPYCTEQVLPNDLPPIGSVAAALDLNARFDVFDLGGELTRAARDAWETLRPHARTIADAYWSHWRRCFGTTASHAAHEDERMIDIGVAFLENRFLRTRERAWVESIERSVASAYGAKVSPMALLAMISASDRAALGVLMANVPREDPRLPQLIDTLMRLSALEGEITVAIYSVYNAHNAQGARDKLAADFRNEIAVTVEATTHEGHSLRSQASVASSSARGMLGKTSEVAAAAEQSAVAMRDAASTAAGLIRAIEDARAEVEVAADIATRAASQAGDAVTVSGALSDHAKSIESILGLIRDIAGQTNLLALNATIEAARAGDAGRGFAVVAQEVKSLANQTARATDDIAAKIAAIQAATRVTVDTSASIRNTVAEVQDSATRIRHAMESQAQTVTAITAAVDETALAADSMSHTIATIRTDTEAVASEIDQLGAGFESLASRLGDLDTRAGNFATRVAA
;
A
#
# COMPACT_ATOMS: atom_id res chain seq x y z
N MET A 1 24.07 -18.25 -53.51
CA MET A 1 24.28 -18.72 -54.89
C MET A 1 25.56 -19.56 -54.89
N PRO A 2 25.58 -20.76 -55.51
CA PRO A 2 26.70 -21.69 -55.35
C PRO A 2 27.96 -21.20 -56.06
N VAL A 3 28.95 -20.78 -55.29
CA VAL A 3 30.34 -20.77 -55.71
C VAL A 3 30.91 -22.05 -55.12
N LEU A 4 31.39 -23.00 -55.92
CA LEU A 4 32.03 -24.22 -55.38
C LEU A 4 33.34 -23.80 -54.68
N PRO A 5 33.45 -23.92 -53.35
CA PRO A 5 34.69 -23.57 -52.67
C PRO A 5 35.73 -24.66 -52.94
N TYR A 6 36.91 -24.21 -53.36
CA TYR A 6 38.04 -24.99 -53.83
C TYR A 6 38.48 -26.10 -52.88
N CYS A 7 38.90 -27.23 -53.47
CA CYS A 7 39.57 -28.36 -52.81
C CYS A 7 40.99 -28.01 -52.30
N THR A 8 41.13 -27.01 -51.43
CA THR A 8 42.34 -26.76 -50.63
C THR A 8 41.97 -26.35 -49.22
N GLU A 9 42.43 -27.12 -48.22
CA GLU A 9 42.63 -26.81 -46.79
C GLU A 9 41.95 -25.55 -46.18
N GLN A 10 40.70 -25.27 -46.50
CA GLN A 10 39.90 -24.23 -45.86
C GLN A 10 38.61 -24.82 -45.31
N VAL A 11 38.58 -24.80 -43.98
CA VAL A 11 37.46 -24.85 -43.04
C VAL A 11 36.10 -24.98 -43.72
N LEU A 12 35.61 -26.23 -43.83
CA LEU A 12 34.18 -26.48 -43.94
C LEU A 12 33.46 -25.71 -42.83
N PRO A 13 32.20 -25.27 -43.01
CA PRO A 13 31.39 -24.81 -41.89
C PRO A 13 31.57 -25.76 -40.70
N ASN A 14 31.84 -25.22 -39.50
CA ASN A 14 32.16 -25.99 -38.29
C ASN A 14 31.13 -27.08 -37.92
N ASP A 15 29.95 -27.06 -38.57
CA ASP A 15 28.80 -27.92 -38.33
C ASP A 15 28.62 -29.02 -39.40
N LEU A 16 29.63 -29.29 -40.25
CA LEU A 16 29.62 -30.43 -41.18
C LEU A 16 30.46 -31.60 -40.64
N PRO A 17 30.14 -32.85 -41.03
CA PRO A 17 30.98 -33.99 -40.71
C PRO A 17 32.43 -33.77 -41.19
N PRO A 18 33.45 -34.19 -40.43
CA PRO A 18 34.83 -34.12 -40.89
C PRO A 18 35.00 -34.86 -42.22
N ILE A 19 35.72 -34.27 -43.18
CA ILE A 19 35.98 -34.89 -44.49
C ILE A 19 36.61 -36.27 -44.28
N GLY A 20 36.03 -37.29 -44.91
CA GLY A 20 36.48 -38.68 -44.84
C GLY A 20 35.74 -39.50 -43.80
N SER A 21 35.03 -38.86 -42.86
CA SER A 21 34.28 -39.56 -41.81
C SER A 21 33.07 -40.29 -42.36
N VAL A 22 32.39 -39.71 -43.37
CA VAL A 22 31.22 -40.33 -44.00
C VAL A 22 31.66 -41.47 -44.91
N ALA A 23 32.69 -41.26 -45.73
CA ALA A 23 33.29 -42.29 -46.57
C ALA A 23 33.78 -43.49 -45.74
N ALA A 24 34.35 -43.26 -44.55
CA ALA A 24 34.81 -44.32 -43.67
C ALA A 24 33.67 -45.17 -43.07
N ALA A 25 32.48 -44.58 -42.92
CA ALA A 25 31.30 -45.22 -42.36
C ALA A 25 30.39 -45.91 -43.40
N LEU A 26 30.60 -45.65 -44.69
CA LEU A 26 29.85 -46.31 -45.75
C LEU A 26 30.24 -47.78 -45.86
N ASP A 27 29.23 -48.66 -45.93
CA ASP A 27 29.44 -50.04 -46.34
C ASP A 27 29.72 -50.08 -47.85
N LEU A 28 31.00 -50.03 -48.20
CA LEU A 28 31.46 -50.09 -49.57
C LEU A 28 31.34 -51.50 -50.15
N ASN A 29 31.54 -52.55 -49.34
CA ASN A 29 31.48 -53.92 -49.82
C ASN A 29 30.08 -54.28 -50.28
N ALA A 30 29.04 -53.95 -49.49
CA ALA A 30 27.65 -54.18 -49.89
C ALA A 30 27.29 -53.48 -51.21
N ARG A 31 27.81 -52.26 -51.44
CA ARG A 31 27.62 -51.54 -52.70
C ARG A 31 28.32 -52.25 -53.86
N PHE A 32 29.59 -52.61 -53.68
CA PHE A 32 30.34 -53.32 -54.70
C PHE A 32 29.71 -54.67 -55.05
N ASP A 33 29.19 -55.42 -54.08
CA ASP A 33 28.55 -56.73 -54.32
C ASP A 33 27.32 -56.62 -55.23
N VAL A 34 26.63 -55.47 -55.24
CA VAL A 34 25.50 -55.19 -56.13
C VAL A 34 25.95 -54.84 -57.55
N PHE A 35 27.05 -54.09 -57.70
CA PHE A 35 27.52 -53.58 -59.00
C PHE A 35 28.60 -54.46 -59.67
N ASP A 36 29.24 -55.37 -58.93
CA ASP A 36 30.34 -56.25 -59.35
C ASP A 36 30.02 -57.74 -59.13
N LEU A 37 28.87 -58.20 -59.62
CA LEU A 37 28.40 -59.60 -59.46
C LEU A 37 29.40 -60.67 -59.97
N GLY A 38 30.30 -60.30 -60.88
CA GLY A 38 31.32 -61.19 -61.44
C GLY A 38 32.71 -61.08 -60.81
N GLY A 39 32.94 -60.11 -59.91
CA GLY A 39 34.26 -59.82 -59.32
C GLY A 39 35.30 -59.29 -60.32
N GLU A 40 34.86 -58.83 -61.50
CA GLU A 40 35.73 -58.40 -62.59
C GLU A 40 35.83 -56.89 -62.74
N LEU A 41 34.98 -56.11 -62.05
CA LEU A 41 34.85 -54.66 -62.25
C LEU A 41 36.18 -53.92 -62.07
N THR A 42 37.02 -54.33 -61.12
CA THR A 42 38.31 -53.67 -60.86
C THR A 42 39.31 -53.90 -62.01
N ARG A 43 39.30 -55.09 -62.62
CA ARG A 43 40.14 -55.39 -63.78
C ARG A 43 39.60 -54.68 -65.02
N ALA A 44 38.30 -54.81 -65.27
CA ALA A 44 37.65 -54.18 -66.42
C ALA A 44 37.73 -52.64 -66.39
N ALA A 45 37.73 -52.03 -65.19
CA ALA A 45 37.94 -50.60 -65.01
C ALA A 45 39.34 -50.17 -65.45
N ARG A 46 40.38 -50.97 -65.15
CA ARG A 46 41.74 -50.72 -65.64
C ARG A 46 41.83 -50.85 -67.16
N ASP A 47 41.17 -51.85 -67.74
CA ASP A 47 41.12 -52.03 -69.20
C ASP A 47 40.42 -50.84 -69.89
N ALA A 48 39.34 -50.32 -69.30
CA ALA A 48 38.69 -49.08 -69.76
C ALA A 48 39.62 -47.87 -69.65
N TRP A 49 40.41 -47.78 -68.57
CA TRP A 49 41.35 -46.69 -68.37
C TRP A 49 42.43 -46.61 -69.45
N GLU A 50 42.91 -47.73 -69.98
CA GLU A 50 43.93 -47.72 -71.05
C GLU A 50 43.47 -46.90 -72.26
N THR A 51 42.17 -46.97 -72.58
CA THR A 51 41.55 -46.21 -73.68
C THR A 51 41.18 -44.78 -73.26
N LEU A 52 40.73 -44.58 -72.02
CA LEU A 52 40.26 -43.28 -71.54
C LEU A 52 41.39 -42.34 -71.10
N ARG A 53 42.53 -42.87 -70.64
CA ARG A 53 43.64 -42.11 -70.05
C ARG A 53 44.18 -40.99 -70.94
N PRO A 54 44.41 -41.17 -72.26
CA PRO A 54 44.86 -40.09 -73.14
C PRO A 54 43.84 -38.93 -73.23
N HIS A 55 42.57 -39.20 -72.93
CA HIS A 55 41.45 -38.27 -73.02
C HIS A 55 40.92 -37.83 -71.64
N ALA A 56 41.58 -38.20 -70.54
CA ALA A 56 41.10 -37.93 -69.18
C ALA A 56 40.82 -36.44 -68.93
N ARG A 57 41.64 -35.54 -69.49
CA ARG A 57 41.43 -34.08 -69.40
C ARG A 57 40.13 -33.64 -70.07
N THR A 58 39.81 -34.18 -71.25
CA THR A 58 38.57 -33.87 -71.98
C THR A 58 37.34 -34.39 -71.22
N ILE A 59 37.46 -35.57 -70.62
CA ILE A 59 36.40 -36.17 -69.81
C ILE A 59 36.16 -35.34 -68.53
N ALA A 60 37.24 -34.96 -67.83
CA ALA A 60 37.16 -34.09 -66.65
C ALA A 60 36.60 -32.70 -66.99
N ASP A 61 36.99 -32.09 -68.13
CA ASP A 61 36.43 -30.82 -68.57
C ASP A 61 34.94 -30.91 -68.88
N ALA A 62 34.43 -32.04 -69.39
CA ALA A 62 33.00 -32.20 -69.66
C ALA A 62 32.13 -32.04 -68.39
N TYR A 63 32.63 -32.51 -67.23
CA TYR A 63 31.99 -32.27 -65.93
C TYR A 63 31.89 -30.77 -65.61
N TRP A 64 33.03 -30.07 -65.70
CA TRP A 64 33.13 -28.64 -65.37
C TRP A 64 32.43 -27.73 -66.39
N SER A 65 32.45 -28.10 -67.66
CA SER A 65 31.69 -27.47 -68.73
C SER A 65 30.18 -27.58 -68.48
N HIS A 66 29.70 -28.74 -67.99
CA HIS A 66 28.31 -28.88 -67.57
C HIS A 66 28.00 -28.02 -66.34
N TRP A 67 28.88 -28.00 -65.35
CA TRP A 67 28.75 -27.11 -64.19
C TRP A 67 28.65 -25.63 -64.61
N ARG A 68 29.54 -25.16 -65.49
CA ARG A 68 29.52 -23.79 -66.04
C ARG A 68 28.23 -23.50 -66.79
N ARG A 69 27.68 -24.47 -67.53
CA ARG A 69 26.38 -24.29 -68.19
C ARG A 69 25.23 -24.15 -67.20
N CYS A 70 25.26 -24.88 -66.09
CA CYS A 70 24.21 -24.85 -65.08
C CYS A 70 24.34 -23.68 -64.09
N PHE A 71 25.57 -23.19 -63.83
CA PHE A 71 25.85 -22.26 -62.73
C PHE A 71 26.75 -21.06 -63.12
N GLY A 72 27.33 -21.06 -64.32
CA GLY A 72 28.39 -20.13 -64.75
C GLY A 72 27.97 -18.68 -64.98
N THR A 73 26.67 -18.37 -65.05
CA THR A 73 26.21 -16.96 -65.00
C THR A 73 26.45 -16.29 -63.64
N THR A 74 26.88 -17.07 -62.64
CA THR A 74 26.93 -16.64 -61.24
C THR A 74 28.29 -16.81 -60.58
N ALA A 75 29.17 -17.62 -61.16
CA ALA A 75 30.46 -17.96 -60.58
C ALA A 75 31.56 -17.42 -61.50
N SER A 76 32.17 -16.31 -61.09
CA SER A 76 33.33 -15.74 -61.77
C SER A 76 34.59 -16.34 -61.16
N HIS A 77 35.27 -17.19 -61.91
CA HIS A 77 36.56 -17.78 -61.55
C HIS A 77 37.58 -17.53 -62.65
N ALA A 78 38.85 -17.41 -62.27
CA ALA A 78 39.94 -17.10 -63.17
C ALA A 78 40.36 -18.34 -63.99
N ALA A 79 40.89 -18.15 -65.21
CA ALA A 79 41.23 -19.26 -66.12
C ALA A 79 42.23 -20.29 -65.55
N HIS A 80 43.08 -19.90 -64.59
CA HIS A 80 44.00 -20.82 -63.91
C HIS A 80 43.30 -21.75 -62.90
N GLU A 81 42.10 -21.38 -62.46
CA GLU A 81 41.26 -22.18 -61.58
C GLU A 81 40.54 -23.27 -62.37
N ASP A 82 40.13 -23.00 -63.62
CA ASP A 82 39.57 -24.02 -64.52
C ASP A 82 40.56 -25.16 -64.78
N GLU A 83 41.82 -24.82 -65.07
CA GLU A 83 42.90 -25.79 -65.29
C GLU A 83 43.13 -26.68 -64.06
N ARG A 84 43.14 -26.08 -62.87
CA ARG A 84 43.29 -26.80 -61.60
C ARG A 84 42.12 -27.76 -61.32
N MET A 85 40.90 -27.34 -61.61
CA MET A 85 39.71 -28.19 -61.41
C MET A 85 39.68 -29.36 -62.40
N ILE A 86 40.17 -29.16 -63.62
CA ILE A 86 40.39 -30.23 -64.58
C ILE A 86 41.45 -31.22 -64.05
N ASP A 87 42.57 -30.75 -63.51
CA ASP A 87 43.61 -31.62 -62.92
C ASP A 87 43.07 -32.46 -61.75
N ILE A 88 42.26 -31.85 -60.88
CA ILE A 88 41.56 -32.57 -59.80
C ILE A 88 40.59 -33.61 -60.37
N GLY A 89 39.85 -33.26 -61.43
CA GLY A 89 38.96 -34.17 -62.14
C GLY A 89 39.70 -35.34 -62.79
N VAL A 90 40.91 -35.11 -63.33
CA VAL A 90 41.77 -36.17 -63.86
C VAL A 90 42.21 -37.12 -62.75
N ALA A 91 42.65 -36.59 -61.59
CA ALA A 91 43.02 -37.41 -60.44
C ALA A 91 41.81 -38.20 -59.88
N PHE A 92 40.62 -37.62 -59.92
CA PHE A 92 39.37 -38.30 -59.58
C PHE A 92 39.10 -39.48 -60.52
N LEU A 93 39.18 -39.25 -61.84
CA LEU A 93 39.00 -40.30 -62.85
C LEU A 93 40.07 -41.40 -62.72
N GLU A 94 41.32 -41.03 -62.46
CA GLU A 94 42.39 -42.00 -62.22
C GLU A 94 42.08 -42.89 -61.01
N ASN A 95 41.63 -42.30 -59.89
CA ASN A 95 41.18 -43.08 -58.73
C ASN A 95 39.96 -43.96 -59.04
N ARG A 96 38.99 -43.45 -59.81
CA ARG A 96 37.79 -44.19 -60.22
C ARG A 96 38.13 -45.48 -60.96
N PHE A 97 39.07 -45.43 -61.89
CA PHE A 97 39.39 -46.59 -62.74
C PHE A 97 40.56 -47.44 -62.26
N LEU A 98 41.57 -46.86 -61.57
CA LEU A 98 42.73 -47.62 -61.08
C LEU A 98 42.53 -48.13 -59.65
N ARG A 99 41.80 -47.37 -58.83
CA ARG A 99 41.62 -47.58 -57.39
C ARG A 99 40.14 -47.76 -57.03
N THR A 100 39.41 -48.45 -57.91
CA THR A 100 37.95 -48.61 -57.86
C THR A 100 37.41 -49.09 -56.52
N ARG A 101 38.14 -49.96 -55.80
CA ARG A 101 37.72 -50.48 -54.48
C ARG A 101 38.41 -49.81 -53.30
N GLU A 102 39.30 -48.85 -53.54
CA GLU A 102 40.05 -48.18 -52.49
C GLU A 102 39.31 -46.96 -51.96
N ARG A 103 39.55 -46.64 -50.68
CA ARG A 103 38.94 -45.48 -50.02
C ARG A 103 39.29 -44.15 -50.68
N ALA A 104 40.45 -44.05 -51.35
CA ALA A 104 40.89 -42.83 -52.01
C ALA A 104 39.88 -42.30 -53.04
N TRP A 105 39.18 -43.19 -53.76
CA TRP A 105 38.12 -42.78 -54.70
C TRP A 105 36.88 -42.28 -53.96
N VAL A 106 36.42 -43.01 -52.95
CA VAL A 106 35.23 -42.66 -52.13
C VAL A 106 35.44 -41.36 -51.35
N GLU A 107 36.63 -41.15 -50.79
CA GLU A 107 37.01 -39.88 -50.15
C GLU A 107 37.06 -38.72 -51.15
N SER A 108 37.38 -38.98 -52.42
CA SER A 108 37.31 -37.97 -53.48
C SER A 108 35.85 -37.64 -53.85
N ILE A 109 34.96 -38.63 -53.81
CA ILE A 109 33.51 -38.40 -53.92
C ILE A 109 33.03 -37.58 -52.72
N GLU A 110 33.43 -37.92 -51.49
CA GLU A 110 33.05 -37.18 -50.30
C GLU A 110 33.51 -35.72 -50.34
N ARG A 111 34.77 -35.45 -50.72
CA ARG A 111 35.25 -34.07 -50.90
C ARG A 111 34.40 -33.28 -51.89
N SER A 112 34.03 -33.92 -53.00
CA SER A 112 33.19 -33.31 -54.04
C SER A 112 31.78 -33.03 -53.52
N VAL A 113 31.19 -33.99 -52.79
CA VAL A 113 29.88 -33.83 -52.15
C VAL A 113 29.91 -32.75 -51.06
N ALA A 114 30.94 -32.71 -50.21
CA ALA A 114 31.08 -31.72 -49.14
C ALA A 114 31.18 -30.29 -49.70
N SER A 115 32.01 -30.09 -50.74
CA SER A 115 32.12 -28.80 -51.43
C SER A 115 30.80 -28.39 -52.09
N ALA A 116 30.16 -29.33 -52.80
CA ALA A 116 28.86 -29.10 -53.43
C ALA A 116 27.75 -28.79 -52.42
N TYR A 117 27.70 -29.52 -51.30
CA TYR A 117 26.75 -29.31 -50.21
C TYR A 117 26.95 -27.93 -49.57
N GLY A 118 28.20 -27.56 -49.26
CA GLY A 118 28.55 -26.22 -48.74
C GLY A 118 28.18 -25.10 -49.72
N ALA A 119 28.32 -25.35 -51.01
CA ALA A 119 27.89 -24.44 -52.07
C ALA A 119 26.36 -24.43 -52.30
N LYS A 120 25.59 -25.33 -51.68
CA LYS A 120 24.14 -25.51 -51.92
C LYS A 120 23.81 -26.01 -53.34
N VAL A 121 24.68 -26.83 -53.92
CA VAL A 121 24.42 -27.56 -55.17
C VAL A 121 23.57 -28.78 -54.84
N SER A 122 22.45 -28.97 -55.54
CA SER A 122 21.55 -30.10 -55.27
C SER A 122 22.15 -31.45 -55.69
N PRO A 123 21.71 -32.57 -55.09
CA PRO A 123 22.14 -33.92 -55.52
C PRO A 123 21.85 -34.17 -57.00
N MET A 124 20.72 -33.66 -57.48
CA MET A 124 20.32 -33.74 -58.89
C MET A 124 21.35 -33.05 -59.81
N ALA A 125 21.86 -31.89 -59.41
CA ALA A 125 22.87 -31.18 -60.18
C ALA A 125 24.23 -31.91 -60.15
N LEU A 126 24.62 -32.46 -59.00
CA LEU A 126 25.80 -33.33 -58.90
C LEU A 126 25.73 -34.51 -59.87
N LEU A 127 24.62 -35.25 -59.85
CA LEU A 127 24.39 -36.40 -60.74
C LEU A 127 24.38 -36.01 -62.22
N ALA A 128 23.86 -34.82 -62.56
CA ALA A 128 23.88 -34.32 -63.93
C ALA A 128 25.31 -34.03 -64.43
N MET A 129 26.19 -33.52 -63.57
CA MET A 129 27.60 -33.30 -63.90
C MET A 129 28.37 -34.62 -64.06
N ILE A 130 28.13 -35.59 -63.16
CA ILE A 130 28.67 -36.96 -63.29
C ILE A 130 28.26 -37.55 -64.65
N SER A 131 26.97 -37.45 -65.00
CA SER A 131 26.44 -37.92 -66.29
C SER A 131 27.08 -37.22 -67.51
N ALA A 132 27.50 -35.96 -67.39
CA ALA A 132 28.20 -35.25 -68.46
C ALA A 132 29.63 -35.77 -68.67
N SER A 133 30.34 -36.06 -67.58
CA SER A 133 31.64 -36.73 -67.59
C SER A 133 31.53 -38.12 -68.22
N ASP A 134 30.55 -38.92 -67.78
CA ASP A 134 30.33 -40.28 -68.30
C ASP A 134 29.95 -40.30 -69.78
N ARG A 135 29.16 -39.32 -70.24
CA ARG A 135 28.84 -39.17 -71.66
C ARG A 135 30.09 -38.87 -72.48
N ALA A 136 30.99 -38.03 -71.98
CA ALA A 136 32.27 -37.76 -72.64
C ALA A 136 33.15 -39.01 -72.68
N ALA A 137 33.24 -39.76 -71.58
CA ALA A 137 33.96 -41.02 -71.53
C ALA A 137 33.38 -42.07 -72.51
N LEU A 138 32.05 -42.20 -72.59
CA LEU A 138 31.39 -43.07 -73.55
C LEU A 138 31.72 -42.66 -74.99
N GLY A 139 31.71 -41.35 -75.28
CA GLY A 139 32.12 -40.82 -76.58
C GLY A 139 33.55 -41.18 -76.95
N VAL A 140 34.48 -41.16 -75.98
CA VAL A 140 35.88 -41.59 -76.17
C VAL A 140 35.95 -43.08 -76.48
N LEU A 141 35.23 -43.94 -75.75
CA LEU A 141 35.20 -45.39 -76.04
C LEU A 141 34.65 -45.68 -77.44
N MET A 142 33.53 -45.05 -77.81
CA MET A 142 32.89 -45.23 -79.11
C MET A 142 33.75 -44.74 -80.30
N ALA A 143 34.63 -43.77 -80.06
CA ALA A 143 35.50 -43.20 -81.09
C ALA A 143 36.83 -43.96 -81.25
N ASN A 144 37.35 -44.55 -80.17
CA ASN A 144 38.72 -45.11 -80.15
C ASN A 144 38.76 -46.65 -80.11
N VAL A 145 37.62 -47.32 -79.95
CA VAL A 145 37.53 -48.79 -80.00
C VAL A 145 36.70 -49.20 -81.23
N PRO A 146 37.22 -50.08 -82.11
CA PRO A 146 36.47 -50.57 -83.28
C PRO A 146 35.13 -51.19 -82.87
N ARG A 147 34.10 -51.03 -83.70
CA ARG A 147 32.74 -51.54 -83.40
C ARG A 147 32.68 -53.06 -83.35
N GLU A 148 33.59 -53.72 -84.06
CA GLU A 148 33.74 -55.16 -84.12
C GLU A 148 34.60 -55.72 -82.97
N ASP A 149 35.24 -54.87 -82.15
CA ASP A 149 36.04 -55.31 -81.00
C ASP A 149 35.10 -55.86 -79.91
N PRO A 150 35.22 -57.15 -79.52
CA PRO A 150 34.36 -57.76 -78.51
C PRO A 150 34.52 -57.13 -77.12
N ARG A 151 35.56 -56.32 -76.89
CA ARG A 151 35.77 -55.58 -75.64
C ARG A 151 34.86 -54.35 -75.52
N LEU A 152 34.42 -53.74 -76.63
CA LEU A 152 33.64 -52.49 -76.58
C LEU A 152 32.36 -52.60 -75.71
N PRO A 153 31.52 -53.64 -75.82
CA PRO A 153 30.38 -53.82 -74.93
C PRO A 153 30.77 -53.95 -73.44
N GLN A 154 31.90 -54.61 -73.14
CA GLN A 154 32.39 -54.80 -71.77
C GLN A 154 32.90 -53.48 -71.15
N LEU A 155 33.58 -52.65 -71.95
CA LEU A 155 34.06 -51.32 -71.50
C LEU A 155 32.89 -50.37 -71.25
N ILE A 156 31.85 -50.41 -72.10
CA ILE A 156 30.61 -49.63 -71.91
C ILE A 156 29.88 -50.08 -70.65
N ASP A 157 29.68 -51.39 -70.45
CA ASP A 157 29.05 -51.94 -69.23
C ASP A 157 29.84 -51.52 -67.97
N THR A 158 31.17 -51.60 -68.01
CA THR A 158 32.04 -51.15 -66.91
C THR A 158 31.86 -49.66 -66.60
N LEU A 159 31.84 -48.80 -67.63
CA LEU A 159 31.62 -47.36 -67.44
C LEU A 159 30.25 -47.08 -66.81
N MET A 160 29.19 -47.76 -67.28
CA MET A 160 27.84 -47.61 -66.75
C MET A 160 27.72 -48.10 -65.29
N ARG A 161 28.37 -49.21 -64.94
CA ARG A 161 28.39 -49.71 -63.56
C ARG A 161 29.15 -48.78 -62.62
N LEU A 162 30.30 -48.27 -63.04
CA LEU A 162 31.06 -47.28 -62.27
C LEU A 162 30.28 -45.97 -62.11
N SER A 163 29.55 -45.54 -63.14
CA SER A 163 28.68 -44.36 -63.10
C SER A 163 27.55 -44.52 -62.08
N ALA A 164 26.85 -45.67 -62.12
CA ALA A 164 25.78 -45.98 -61.19
C ALA A 164 26.28 -46.07 -59.73
N LEU A 165 27.44 -46.69 -59.53
CA LEU A 165 28.07 -46.79 -58.22
C LEU A 165 28.52 -45.41 -57.69
N GLU A 166 29.15 -44.59 -58.53
CA GLU A 166 29.52 -43.21 -58.16
C GLU A 166 28.29 -42.39 -57.78
N GLY A 167 27.21 -42.52 -58.56
CA GLY A 167 25.94 -41.85 -58.30
C GLY A 167 25.30 -42.27 -56.97
N GLU A 168 25.29 -43.56 -56.67
CA GLU A 168 24.78 -44.07 -55.39
C GLU A 168 25.62 -43.55 -54.21
N ILE A 169 26.95 -43.64 -54.27
CA ILE A 169 27.85 -43.16 -53.21
C ILE A 169 27.67 -41.65 -53.02
N THR A 170 27.56 -40.90 -54.11
CA THR A 170 27.32 -39.45 -54.08
C THR A 170 26.03 -39.11 -53.34
N VAL A 171 24.93 -39.80 -53.64
CA VAL A 171 23.62 -39.59 -52.99
C VAL A 171 23.67 -40.03 -51.52
N ALA A 172 24.29 -41.16 -51.23
CA ALA A 172 24.43 -41.69 -49.87
C ALA A 172 25.17 -40.69 -48.97
N ILE A 173 26.32 -40.18 -49.42
CA ILE A 173 27.09 -39.17 -48.68
C ILE A 173 26.26 -37.90 -48.51
N TYR A 174 25.63 -37.41 -49.59
CA TYR A 174 24.83 -36.18 -49.51
C TYR A 174 23.68 -36.32 -48.50
N SER A 175 23.03 -37.49 -48.44
CA SER A 175 21.97 -37.78 -47.48
C SER A 175 22.46 -37.72 -46.03
N VAL A 176 23.69 -38.19 -45.74
CA VAL A 176 24.30 -38.08 -44.40
C VAL A 176 24.56 -36.62 -44.04
N TYR A 177 25.11 -35.83 -44.96
CA TYR A 177 25.34 -34.39 -44.73
C TYR A 177 24.02 -33.65 -44.47
N ASN A 178 22.96 -33.97 -45.21
CA ASN A 178 21.63 -33.40 -45.00
C ASN A 178 21.04 -33.80 -43.63
N ALA A 179 21.15 -35.08 -43.25
CA ALA A 179 20.69 -35.58 -41.96
C ALA A 179 21.46 -34.93 -40.78
N HIS A 180 22.77 -34.79 -40.90
CA HIS A 180 23.61 -34.15 -39.88
C HIS A 180 23.24 -32.67 -39.68
N ASN A 181 23.09 -31.91 -40.77
CA ASN A 181 22.67 -30.52 -40.69
C ASN A 181 21.26 -30.37 -40.11
N ALA A 182 20.32 -31.25 -40.50
CA ALA A 182 18.97 -31.25 -39.93
C ALA A 182 18.98 -31.59 -38.43
N GLN A 183 19.87 -32.48 -37.99
CA GLN A 183 20.08 -32.80 -36.58
C GLN A 183 20.63 -31.60 -35.80
N GLY A 184 21.73 -30.99 -36.27
CA GLY A 184 22.31 -29.82 -35.61
C GLY A 184 21.34 -28.63 -35.51
N ALA A 185 20.50 -28.42 -36.53
CA ALA A 185 19.44 -27.42 -36.49
C ALA A 185 18.38 -27.73 -35.42
N ARG A 186 17.98 -29.00 -35.26
CA ARG A 186 17.05 -29.42 -34.20
C ARG A 186 17.66 -29.27 -32.82
N ASP A 187 18.91 -29.67 -32.63
CA ASP A 187 19.63 -29.55 -31.36
C ASP A 187 19.72 -28.09 -30.91
N LYS A 188 20.06 -27.19 -31.84
CA LYS A 188 20.10 -25.75 -31.57
C LYS A 188 18.74 -25.20 -31.18
N LEU A 189 17.69 -25.52 -31.95
CA LEU A 189 16.32 -25.09 -31.64
C LEU A 189 15.85 -25.62 -30.29
N ALA A 190 16.16 -26.88 -29.95
CA ALA A 190 15.85 -27.48 -28.66
C ALA A 190 16.59 -26.80 -27.50
N ALA A 191 17.87 -26.46 -27.70
CA ALA A 191 18.67 -25.74 -26.72
C ALA A 191 18.15 -24.32 -26.47
N ASP A 192 17.86 -23.58 -27.55
CA ASP A 192 17.32 -22.21 -27.50
C ASP A 192 15.95 -22.21 -26.80
N PHE A 193 15.04 -23.12 -27.18
CA PHE A 193 13.72 -23.27 -26.55
C PHE A 193 13.82 -23.56 -25.04
N ARG A 194 14.69 -24.49 -24.64
CA ARG A 194 14.90 -24.81 -23.23
C ARG A 194 15.43 -23.62 -22.46
N ASN A 195 16.37 -22.87 -23.04
CA ASN A 195 16.97 -21.71 -22.39
C ASN A 195 15.97 -20.57 -22.21
N GLU A 196 15.17 -20.27 -23.24
CA GLU A 196 14.15 -19.22 -23.16
C GLU A 196 13.07 -19.55 -22.10
N ILE A 197 12.62 -20.81 -22.03
CA ILE A 197 11.68 -21.24 -20.99
C ILE A 197 12.33 -21.16 -19.61
N ALA A 198 13.55 -21.64 -19.44
CA ALA A 198 14.24 -21.62 -18.15
C ALA A 198 14.38 -20.18 -17.61
N VAL A 199 14.81 -19.24 -18.46
CA VAL A 199 14.92 -17.81 -18.10
C VAL A 199 13.56 -17.23 -17.71
N THR A 200 12.50 -17.55 -18.45
CA THR A 200 11.14 -17.06 -18.16
C THR A 200 10.60 -17.65 -16.84
N VAL A 201 10.83 -18.94 -16.60
CA VAL A 201 10.44 -19.63 -15.36
C VAL A 201 11.18 -19.04 -14.16
N GLU A 202 12.49 -18.81 -14.28
CA GLU A 202 13.31 -18.21 -13.22
C GLU A 202 12.84 -16.79 -12.88
N ALA A 203 12.63 -15.94 -13.89
CA ALA A 203 12.13 -14.57 -13.70
C ALA A 203 10.74 -14.57 -13.02
N THR A 204 9.82 -15.41 -13.49
CA THR A 204 8.46 -15.50 -12.92
C THR A 204 8.49 -16.05 -11.49
N THR A 205 9.39 -16.99 -11.20
CA THR A 205 9.58 -17.54 -9.85
C THR A 205 10.11 -16.47 -8.89
N HIS A 206 11.06 -15.63 -9.35
CA HIS A 206 11.58 -14.52 -8.57
C HIS A 206 10.51 -13.46 -8.26
N GLU A 207 9.70 -13.09 -9.25
CA GLU A 207 8.54 -12.21 -9.06
C GLU A 207 7.52 -12.80 -8.07
N GLY A 208 7.24 -14.10 -8.18
CA GLY A 208 6.37 -14.83 -7.25
C GLY A 208 6.88 -14.82 -5.81
N HIS A 209 8.19 -14.99 -5.59
CA HIS A 209 8.81 -14.87 -4.26
C HIS A 209 8.67 -13.45 -3.69
N SER A 210 8.88 -12.43 -4.51
CA SER A 210 8.75 -11.04 -4.11
C SER A 210 7.31 -10.71 -3.70
N LEU A 211 6.32 -11.15 -4.47
CA LEU A 211 4.91 -10.99 -4.14
C LEU A 211 4.51 -11.77 -2.88
N ARG A 212 5.02 -12.99 -2.68
CA ARG A 212 4.80 -13.76 -1.44
C ARG A 212 5.36 -13.02 -0.21
N SER A 213 6.53 -12.39 -0.33
CA SER A 213 7.09 -11.57 0.73
C SER A 213 6.20 -10.37 1.04
N GLN A 214 5.73 -9.65 0.01
CA GLN A 214 4.80 -8.53 0.17
C GLN A 214 3.49 -8.97 0.83
N ALA A 215 2.93 -10.11 0.44
CA ALA A 215 1.75 -10.69 1.04
C ALA A 215 1.96 -10.99 2.54
N SER A 216 3.12 -11.53 2.93
CA SER A 216 3.45 -11.76 4.34
C SER A 216 3.50 -10.48 5.17
N VAL A 217 4.11 -9.42 4.62
CA VAL A 217 4.14 -8.08 5.25
C VAL A 217 2.73 -7.49 5.36
N ALA A 218 1.91 -7.64 4.32
CA ALA A 218 0.51 -7.21 4.33
C ALA A 218 -0.31 -7.96 5.39
N SER A 219 -0.13 -9.28 5.54
CA SER A 219 -0.79 -10.09 6.58
C SER A 219 -0.39 -9.64 7.99
N SER A 220 0.90 -9.35 8.21
CA SER A 220 1.36 -8.81 9.48
C SER A 220 0.75 -7.42 9.76
N SER A 221 0.62 -6.59 8.73
CA SER A 221 0.04 -5.24 8.85
C SER A 221 -1.46 -5.30 9.15
N ALA A 222 -2.20 -6.18 8.48
CA ALA A 222 -3.63 -6.43 8.74
C ALA A 222 -3.84 -6.92 10.18
N ARG A 223 -3.04 -7.86 10.67
CA ARG A 223 -3.08 -8.30 12.08
C ARG A 223 -2.75 -7.19 13.06
N GLY A 224 -1.76 -6.35 12.74
CA GLY A 224 -1.44 -5.16 13.53
C GLY A 224 -2.59 -4.16 13.58
N MET A 225 -3.31 -3.98 12.47
CA MET A 225 -4.52 -3.16 12.42
C MET A 225 -5.63 -3.73 13.30
N LEU A 226 -5.88 -5.04 13.29
CA LEU A 226 -6.87 -5.69 14.17
C LEU A 226 -6.59 -5.41 15.66
N GLY A 227 -5.32 -5.44 16.06
CA GLY A 227 -4.89 -5.05 17.41
C GLY A 227 -5.26 -3.61 17.73
N LYS A 228 -4.86 -2.67 16.87
CA LYS A 228 -5.17 -1.23 17.04
C LYS A 228 -6.66 -0.93 17.03
N THR A 229 -7.45 -1.60 16.18
CA THR A 229 -8.91 -1.45 16.19
C THR A 229 -9.51 -1.90 17.52
N SER A 230 -8.95 -2.93 18.15
CA SER A 230 -9.42 -3.39 19.46
C SER A 230 -9.11 -2.38 20.56
N GLU A 231 -7.94 -1.74 20.52
CA GLU A 231 -7.58 -0.64 21.43
C GLU A 231 -8.51 0.57 21.26
N VAL A 232 -8.82 0.97 20.03
CA VAL A 232 -9.73 2.09 19.76
C VAL A 232 -11.16 1.75 20.18
N ALA A 233 -11.63 0.52 19.95
CA ALA A 233 -12.94 0.07 20.44
C ALA A 233 -13.05 0.19 21.96
N ALA A 234 -12.03 -0.26 22.69
CA ALA A 234 -11.99 -0.15 24.15
C ALA A 234 -12.00 1.33 24.61
N ALA A 235 -11.25 2.19 23.93
CA ALA A 235 -11.23 3.63 24.22
C ALA A 235 -12.59 4.30 23.95
N ALA A 236 -13.27 3.92 22.87
CA ALA A 236 -14.61 4.41 22.54
C ALA A 236 -15.64 3.97 23.59
N GLU A 237 -15.61 2.70 24.00
CA GLU A 237 -16.49 2.18 25.06
C GLU A 237 -16.25 2.88 26.40
N GLN A 238 -14.98 3.07 26.78
CA GLN A 238 -14.62 3.83 27.98
C GLN A 238 -15.08 5.28 27.91
N SER A 239 -14.99 5.92 26.74
CA SER A 239 -15.49 7.28 26.53
C SER A 239 -17.01 7.35 26.68
N ALA A 240 -17.74 6.36 26.14
CA ALA A 240 -19.19 6.28 26.29
C ALA A 240 -19.63 6.12 27.76
N VAL A 241 -18.89 5.33 28.55
CA VAL A 241 -19.12 5.21 29.99
C VAL A 241 -18.84 6.54 30.71
N ALA A 242 -17.71 7.18 30.43
CA ALA A 242 -17.35 8.47 31.02
C ALA A 242 -18.39 9.56 30.71
N MET A 243 -18.97 9.55 29.51
CA MET A 243 -20.05 10.48 29.14
C MET A 243 -21.35 10.21 29.90
N ARG A 244 -21.72 8.94 30.14
CA ARG A 244 -22.89 8.62 30.99
C ARG A 244 -22.70 9.12 32.42
N ASP A 245 -21.50 8.99 32.98
CA ASP A 245 -21.17 9.51 34.31
C ASP A 245 -21.19 11.05 34.35
N ALA A 246 -20.69 11.70 33.30
CA ALA A 246 -20.76 13.14 33.14
C ALA A 246 -22.21 13.64 33.04
N ALA A 247 -23.07 12.93 32.31
CA ALA A 247 -24.50 13.23 32.21
C ALA A 247 -25.21 13.13 33.57
N SER A 248 -24.92 12.06 34.33
CA SER A 248 -25.42 11.90 35.70
C SER A 248 -24.98 13.04 36.62
N THR A 249 -23.71 13.44 36.52
CA THR A 249 -23.15 14.57 37.28
C THR A 249 -23.82 15.89 36.91
N ALA A 250 -24.01 16.15 35.61
CA ALA A 250 -24.72 17.33 35.13
C ALA A 250 -26.17 17.38 35.64
N ALA A 251 -26.89 16.25 35.63
CA ALA A 251 -28.23 16.16 36.20
C ALA A 251 -28.26 16.36 37.73
N GLY A 252 -27.18 16.00 38.44
CA GLY A 252 -26.99 16.33 39.85
C GLY A 252 -26.77 17.82 40.08
N LEU A 253 -25.96 18.48 39.23
CA LEU A 253 -25.69 19.92 39.32
C LEU A 253 -26.95 20.76 39.05
N ILE A 254 -27.79 20.37 38.08
CA ILE A 254 -29.07 21.06 37.82
C ILE A 254 -29.94 21.06 39.08
N ARG A 255 -30.10 19.90 39.73
CA ARG A 255 -30.85 19.79 40.99
C ARG A 255 -30.24 20.66 42.10
N ALA A 256 -28.93 20.65 42.26
CA ALA A 256 -28.25 21.50 43.25
C ALA A 256 -28.45 23.00 42.99
N ILE A 257 -28.52 23.42 41.72
CA ILE A 257 -28.83 24.80 41.33
C ILE A 257 -30.28 25.15 41.66
N GLU A 258 -31.23 24.24 41.41
CA GLU A 258 -32.65 24.44 41.76
C GLU A 258 -32.84 24.56 43.28
N ASP A 259 -32.18 23.69 44.06
CA ASP A 259 -32.20 23.77 45.53
C ASP A 259 -31.61 25.10 46.03
N ALA A 260 -30.46 25.52 45.48
CA ALA A 260 -29.84 26.79 45.83
C ALA A 260 -30.72 28.00 45.47
N ARG A 261 -31.47 27.95 44.36
CA ARG A 261 -32.45 28.99 44.01
C ARG A 261 -33.56 29.07 45.05
N ALA A 262 -34.10 27.93 45.47
CA ALA A 262 -35.14 27.88 46.49
C ALA A 262 -34.65 28.45 47.83
N GLU A 263 -33.44 28.10 48.27
CA GLU A 263 -32.86 28.66 49.50
C GLU A 263 -32.65 30.18 49.42
N VAL A 264 -32.20 30.70 48.28
CA VAL A 264 -32.05 32.16 48.07
C VAL A 264 -33.39 32.89 48.11
N GLU A 265 -34.44 32.27 47.58
CA GLU A 265 -35.80 32.84 47.62
C GLU A 265 -36.35 32.88 49.06
N VAL A 266 -36.13 31.81 49.84
CA VAL A 266 -36.45 31.79 51.28
C VAL A 266 -35.68 32.87 52.04
N ALA A 267 -34.39 33.04 51.76
CA ALA A 267 -33.57 34.08 52.40
C ALA A 267 -34.08 35.50 52.05
N ALA A 268 -34.51 35.73 50.81
CA ALA A 268 -35.09 37.00 50.38
C ALA A 268 -36.44 37.30 51.05
N ASP A 269 -37.28 36.28 51.27
CA ASP A 269 -38.54 36.42 52.02
C ASP A 269 -38.28 36.78 53.48
N ILE A 270 -37.34 36.09 54.14
CA ILE A 270 -36.93 36.40 55.52
C ILE A 270 -36.43 37.85 55.63
N ALA A 271 -35.60 38.29 54.68
CA ALA A 271 -35.10 39.66 54.63
C ALA A 271 -36.25 40.68 54.49
N THR A 272 -37.22 40.39 53.61
CA THR A 272 -38.41 41.24 53.41
C THR A 272 -39.25 41.36 54.68
N ARG A 273 -39.45 40.26 55.40
CA ARG A 273 -40.14 40.24 56.70
C ARG A 273 -39.38 41.05 57.76
N ALA A 274 -38.04 40.96 57.79
CA ALA A 274 -37.21 41.75 58.71
C ALA A 274 -37.30 43.25 58.41
N ALA A 275 -37.33 43.67 57.15
CA ALA A 275 -37.56 45.08 56.77
C ALA A 275 -38.94 45.58 57.23
N SER A 276 -40.00 44.76 57.07
CA SER A 276 -41.34 45.12 57.57
C SER A 276 -41.32 45.34 59.08
N GLN A 277 -40.73 44.42 59.85
CA GLN A 277 -40.62 44.54 61.30
C GLN A 277 -39.81 45.77 61.73
N ALA A 278 -38.73 46.10 61.01
CA ALA A 278 -37.96 47.32 61.25
C ALA A 278 -38.78 48.59 60.93
N GLY A 279 -39.66 48.55 59.93
CA GLY A 279 -40.60 49.63 59.61
C GLY A 279 -41.64 49.84 60.71
N ASP A 280 -42.21 48.75 61.24
CA ASP A 280 -43.15 48.78 62.35
C ASP A 280 -42.49 49.36 63.62
N ALA A 281 -41.25 48.94 63.91
CA ALA A 281 -40.47 49.45 65.04
C ALA A 281 -40.22 50.96 64.94
N VAL A 282 -39.95 51.49 63.74
CA VAL A 282 -39.83 52.95 63.53
C VAL A 282 -41.17 53.66 63.77
N THR A 283 -42.28 53.09 63.29
CA THR A 283 -43.61 53.69 63.46
C THR A 283 -43.99 53.77 64.95
N VAL A 284 -43.80 52.68 65.70
CA VAL A 284 -44.05 52.62 67.14
C VAL A 284 -43.13 53.57 67.90
N SER A 285 -41.85 53.62 67.53
CA SER A 285 -40.87 54.55 68.13
C SER A 285 -41.24 56.01 67.86
N GLY A 286 -41.73 56.34 66.65
CA GLY A 286 -42.22 57.67 66.33
C GLY A 286 -43.38 58.10 67.24
N ALA A 287 -44.39 57.25 67.38
CA ALA A 287 -45.52 57.49 68.28
C ALA A 287 -45.08 57.66 69.74
N LEU A 288 -44.15 56.84 70.23
CA LEU A 288 -43.60 56.95 71.58
C LEU A 288 -42.84 58.27 71.78
N SER A 289 -42.07 58.71 70.77
CA SER A 289 -41.37 60.00 70.80
C SER A 289 -42.35 61.17 70.92
N ASP A 290 -43.46 61.14 70.18
CA ASP A 290 -44.47 62.19 70.24
C ASP A 290 -45.25 62.20 71.56
N HIS A 291 -45.57 61.02 72.10
CA HIS A 291 -46.12 60.91 73.47
C HIS A 291 -45.14 61.45 74.52
N ALA A 292 -43.85 61.13 74.41
CA ALA A 292 -42.84 61.63 75.32
C ALA A 292 -42.72 63.17 75.28
N LYS A 293 -42.77 63.80 74.09
CA LYS A 293 -42.81 65.27 73.95
C LYS A 293 -44.05 65.88 74.59
N SER A 294 -45.21 65.23 74.44
CA SER A 294 -46.45 65.69 75.08
C SER A 294 -46.34 65.65 76.61
N ILE A 295 -45.74 64.60 77.17
CA ILE A 295 -45.50 64.49 78.62
C ILE A 295 -44.50 65.57 79.07
N GLU A 296 -43.43 65.80 78.31
CA GLU A 296 -42.45 66.87 78.60
C GLU A 296 -43.12 68.25 78.68
N SER A 297 -44.04 68.57 77.75
CA SER A 297 -44.84 69.80 77.81
C SER A 297 -45.70 69.89 79.08
N ILE A 298 -46.28 68.78 79.52
CA ILE A 298 -47.09 68.72 80.76
C ILE A 298 -46.20 68.93 81.99
N LEU A 299 -45.03 68.28 82.03
CA LEU A 299 -44.07 68.44 83.12
C LEU A 299 -43.56 69.88 83.22
N GLY A 300 -43.33 70.56 82.08
CA GLY A 300 -43.02 71.99 82.06
C GLY A 300 -44.08 72.83 82.76
N LEU A 301 -45.35 72.61 82.44
CA LEU A 301 -46.47 73.28 83.10
C LEU A 301 -46.55 72.97 84.61
N ILE A 302 -46.35 71.72 85.00
CA ILE A 302 -46.35 71.32 86.42
C ILE A 302 -45.20 72.01 87.17
N ARG A 303 -44.02 72.10 86.56
CA ARG A 303 -42.86 72.79 87.12
C ARG A 303 -43.13 74.27 87.31
N ASP A 304 -43.79 74.92 86.35
CA ASP A 304 -44.21 76.32 86.44
C ASP A 304 -45.24 76.53 87.56
N ILE A 305 -46.24 75.64 87.67
CA ILE A 305 -47.24 75.66 88.76
C ILE A 305 -46.56 75.47 90.13
N ALA A 306 -45.62 74.54 90.25
CA ALA A 306 -44.87 74.32 91.48
C ALA A 306 -44.02 75.56 91.84
N GLY A 307 -43.39 76.20 90.85
CA GLY A 307 -42.68 77.47 91.02
C GLY A 307 -43.58 78.60 91.50
N GLN A 308 -44.75 78.78 90.87
CA GLN A 308 -45.76 79.76 91.29
C GLN A 308 -46.29 79.46 92.70
N THR A 309 -46.54 78.19 93.03
CA THR A 309 -47.01 77.76 94.35
C THR A 309 -45.96 78.03 95.43
N ASN A 310 -44.68 77.79 95.13
CA ASN A 310 -43.57 78.10 96.02
C ASN A 310 -43.42 79.62 96.24
N LEU A 311 -43.65 80.45 95.21
CA LEU A 311 -43.68 81.91 95.34
C LEU A 311 -44.88 82.40 96.16
N LEU A 312 -46.07 81.85 95.93
CA LEU A 312 -47.27 82.13 96.73
C LEU A 312 -47.07 81.76 98.20
N ALA A 313 -46.51 80.59 98.45
CA ALA A 313 -46.17 80.11 99.79
C ALA A 313 -45.13 81.02 100.46
N LEU A 314 -44.11 81.46 99.74
CA LEU A 314 -43.12 82.42 100.24
C LEU A 314 -43.76 83.75 100.63
N ASN A 315 -44.63 84.30 99.77
CA ASN A 315 -45.38 85.52 100.07
C ASN A 315 -46.26 85.34 101.31
N ALA A 316 -46.92 84.18 101.45
CA ALA A 316 -47.71 83.85 102.63
C ALA A 316 -46.86 83.71 103.91
N THR A 317 -45.65 83.15 103.81
CA THR A 317 -44.70 83.08 104.94
C THR A 317 -44.25 84.49 105.36
N ILE A 318 -44.01 85.39 104.40
CA ILE A 318 -43.67 86.80 104.68
C ILE A 318 -44.81 87.50 105.42
N GLU A 319 -46.06 87.36 104.93
CA GLU A 319 -47.21 88.01 105.55
C GLU A 319 -47.54 87.40 106.93
N ALA A 320 -47.35 86.09 107.10
CA ALA A 320 -47.48 85.41 108.38
C ALA A 320 -46.43 85.90 109.41
N ALA A 321 -45.18 86.15 108.97
CA ALA A 321 -44.14 86.75 109.82
C ALA A 321 -44.48 88.21 110.19
N ARG A 322 -45.12 88.95 109.28
CA ARG A 322 -45.56 90.33 109.47
C ARG A 322 -46.69 90.46 110.49
N ALA A 323 -47.56 89.45 110.58
CA ALA A 323 -48.66 89.37 111.54
C ALA A 323 -48.22 88.97 112.98
N GLY A 324 -46.94 88.69 113.22
CA GLY A 324 -46.42 88.35 114.56
C GLY A 324 -47.04 87.07 115.15
N ASP A 325 -47.38 87.08 116.44
CA ASP A 325 -47.94 85.90 117.13
C ASP A 325 -49.30 85.44 116.56
N ALA A 326 -50.09 86.34 115.95
CA ALA A 326 -51.36 85.98 115.33
C ALA A 326 -51.20 85.18 114.02
N GLY A 327 -50.04 85.29 113.36
CA GLY A 327 -49.74 84.63 112.07
C GLY A 327 -49.14 83.22 112.20
N ARG A 328 -48.89 82.73 113.42
CA ARG A 328 -48.09 81.51 113.67
C ARG A 328 -48.65 80.25 113.02
N GLY A 329 -49.97 80.05 113.06
CA GLY A 329 -50.63 78.93 112.37
C GLY A 329 -50.57 79.04 110.84
N PHE A 330 -50.68 80.27 110.32
CA PHE A 330 -50.55 80.56 108.89
C PHE A 330 -49.12 80.33 108.39
N ALA A 331 -48.11 80.64 109.21
CA ALA A 331 -46.70 80.41 108.88
C ALA A 331 -46.39 78.91 108.72
N VAL A 332 -46.97 78.04 109.56
CA VAL A 332 -46.80 76.58 109.45
C VAL A 332 -47.41 76.06 108.15
N VAL A 333 -48.64 76.49 107.82
CA VAL A 333 -49.30 76.10 106.56
C VAL A 333 -48.50 76.60 105.34
N ALA A 334 -48.05 77.85 105.36
CA ALA A 334 -47.24 78.41 104.28
C ALA A 334 -45.92 77.64 104.09
N GLN A 335 -45.26 77.22 105.18
CA GLN A 335 -44.03 76.42 105.11
C GLN A 335 -44.31 75.00 104.59
N GLU A 336 -45.44 74.39 104.95
CA GLU A 336 -45.85 73.08 104.43
C GLU A 336 -46.16 73.14 102.92
N VAL A 337 -46.88 74.17 102.46
CA VAL A 337 -47.15 74.42 101.04
C VAL A 337 -45.84 74.66 100.28
N LYS A 338 -44.91 75.43 100.87
CA LYS A 338 -43.57 75.64 100.29
C LYS A 338 -42.78 74.33 100.17
N SER A 339 -42.82 73.48 101.19
CA SER A 339 -42.19 72.16 101.18
C SER A 339 -42.77 71.27 100.09
N LEU A 340 -44.10 71.20 100.00
CA LEU A 340 -44.83 70.40 99.02
C LEU A 340 -44.57 70.87 97.58
N ALA A 341 -44.50 72.19 97.36
CA ALA A 341 -44.14 72.76 96.06
C ALA A 341 -42.70 72.38 95.65
N ASN A 342 -41.75 72.42 96.58
CA ASN A 342 -40.37 72.00 96.33
C ASN A 342 -40.23 70.49 96.12
N GLN A 343 -41.05 69.67 96.78
CA GLN A 343 -41.12 68.22 96.50
C GLN A 343 -41.71 67.97 95.11
N THR A 344 -42.76 68.70 94.73
CA THR A 344 -43.40 68.59 93.42
C THR A 344 -42.43 68.96 92.30
N ALA A 345 -41.68 70.07 92.45
CA ALA A 345 -40.65 70.46 91.49
C ALA A 345 -39.58 69.38 91.32
N ARG A 346 -39.06 68.82 92.43
CA ARG A 346 -38.07 67.73 92.39
C ARG A 346 -38.60 66.46 91.73
N ALA A 347 -39.81 66.04 92.09
CA ALA A 347 -40.45 64.88 91.47
C ALA A 347 -40.68 65.11 89.96
N THR A 348 -41.02 66.33 89.56
CA THR A 348 -41.20 66.72 88.15
C THR A 348 -39.87 66.65 87.39
N ASP A 349 -38.77 67.13 87.99
CA ASP A 349 -37.43 67.03 87.41
C ASP A 349 -36.96 65.57 87.26
N ASP A 350 -37.24 64.71 88.24
CA ASP A 350 -36.94 63.27 88.17
C ASP A 350 -37.74 62.59 87.04
N ILE A 351 -39.03 62.89 86.89
CA ILE A 351 -39.84 62.36 85.78
C ILE A 351 -39.32 62.90 84.44
N ALA A 352 -38.96 64.18 84.35
CA ALA A 352 -38.40 64.77 83.14
C ALA A 352 -37.11 64.06 82.71
N ALA A 353 -36.22 63.72 83.65
CA ALA A 353 -35.03 62.93 83.38
C ALA A 353 -35.36 61.52 82.83
N LYS A 354 -36.41 60.87 83.35
CA LYS A 354 -36.89 59.58 82.82
C LYS A 354 -37.46 59.69 81.41
N ILE A 355 -38.22 60.75 81.13
CA ILE A 355 -38.77 61.02 79.79
C ILE A 355 -37.64 61.28 78.78
N ALA A 356 -36.62 62.06 79.16
CA ALA A 356 -35.44 62.28 78.31
C ALA A 356 -34.70 60.96 78.00
N ALA A 357 -34.57 60.06 78.98
CA ALA A 357 -33.99 58.74 78.76
C ALA A 357 -34.84 57.88 77.80
N ILE A 358 -36.17 57.92 77.90
CA ILE A 358 -37.09 57.24 76.97
C ILE A 358 -36.92 57.80 75.56
N GLN A 359 -36.88 59.13 75.39
CA GLN A 359 -36.64 59.76 74.08
C GLN A 359 -35.29 59.34 73.48
N ALA A 360 -34.23 59.30 74.29
CA ALA A 360 -32.91 58.86 73.86
C ALA A 360 -32.91 57.40 73.41
N ALA A 361 -33.49 56.49 74.19
CA ALA A 361 -33.65 55.09 73.83
C ALA A 361 -34.46 54.93 72.52
N THR A 362 -35.52 55.71 72.37
CA THR A 362 -36.35 55.72 71.16
C THR A 362 -35.56 56.13 69.91
N ARG A 363 -34.69 57.16 70.01
CA ARG A 363 -33.80 57.55 68.90
C ARG A 363 -32.85 56.44 68.51
N VAL A 364 -32.22 55.78 69.50
CA VAL A 364 -31.35 54.62 69.26
C VAL A 364 -32.11 53.49 68.54
N THR A 365 -33.36 53.22 68.92
CA THR A 365 -34.20 52.23 68.23
C THR A 365 -34.47 52.60 66.78
N VAL A 366 -34.75 53.88 66.48
CA VAL A 366 -34.95 54.36 65.10
C VAL A 366 -33.67 54.21 64.27
N ASP A 367 -32.52 54.62 64.80
CA ASP A 367 -31.23 54.52 64.12
C ASP A 367 -30.84 53.06 63.86
N THR A 368 -31.05 52.18 64.85
CA THR A 368 -30.81 50.74 64.71
C THR A 368 -31.74 50.14 63.66
N SER A 369 -33.02 50.53 63.63
CA SER A 369 -33.98 50.07 62.63
C SER A 369 -33.63 50.56 61.23
N ALA A 370 -33.05 51.76 61.09
CA ALA A 370 -32.52 52.26 59.83
C ALA A 370 -31.32 51.44 59.34
N SER A 371 -30.39 51.09 60.25
CA SER A 371 -29.28 50.19 59.94
C SER A 371 -29.77 48.81 59.47
N ILE A 372 -30.76 48.24 60.16
CA ILE A 372 -31.38 46.96 59.75
C ILE A 372 -31.96 47.05 58.33
N ARG A 373 -32.67 48.14 57.99
CA ARG A 373 -33.19 48.34 56.62
C ARG A 373 -32.07 48.38 55.57
N ASN A 374 -30.94 49.03 55.87
CA ASN A 374 -29.80 49.05 54.95
C ASN A 374 -29.20 47.65 54.76
N THR A 375 -29.00 46.90 55.85
CA THR A 375 -28.52 45.50 55.77
C THR A 375 -29.51 44.63 54.98
N VAL A 376 -30.81 44.80 55.16
CA VAL A 376 -31.81 44.06 54.37
C VAL A 376 -31.73 44.41 52.89
N ALA A 377 -31.54 45.68 52.53
CA ALA A 377 -31.38 46.10 51.13
C ALA A 377 -30.13 45.45 50.50
N GLU A 378 -29.02 45.37 51.23
CA GLU A 378 -27.81 44.67 50.78
C GLU A 378 -28.06 43.16 50.58
N VAL A 379 -28.83 42.53 51.47
CA VAL A 379 -29.22 41.11 51.33
C VAL A 379 -30.10 40.90 50.10
N GLN A 380 -31.04 41.80 49.81
CA GLN A 380 -31.90 41.72 48.61
C GLN A 380 -31.11 41.91 47.31
N ASP A 381 -30.15 42.83 47.28
CA ASP A 381 -29.25 43.00 46.12
C ASP A 381 -28.37 41.75 45.91
N SER A 382 -27.79 41.22 47.00
CA SER A 382 -27.01 39.98 46.97
C SER A 382 -27.83 38.80 46.46
N ALA A 383 -29.06 38.62 46.96
CA ALA A 383 -29.97 37.58 46.49
C ALA A 383 -30.26 37.70 44.99
N THR A 384 -30.47 38.93 44.50
CA THR A 384 -30.69 39.19 43.07
C THR A 384 -29.47 38.81 42.23
N ARG A 385 -28.26 39.18 42.67
CA ARG A 385 -27.00 38.81 42.01
C ARG A 385 -26.77 37.29 41.99
N ILE A 386 -27.02 36.61 43.11
CA ILE A 386 -26.90 35.14 43.19
C ILE A 386 -27.89 34.49 42.22
N ARG A 387 -29.13 34.99 42.16
CA ARG A 387 -30.16 34.45 41.26
C ARG A 387 -29.74 34.57 39.78
N HIS A 388 -29.13 35.69 39.38
CA HIS A 388 -28.55 35.84 38.04
C HIS A 388 -27.38 34.87 37.80
N ALA A 389 -26.50 34.69 38.79
CA ALA A 389 -25.41 33.73 38.68
C ALA A 389 -25.91 32.28 38.55
N MET A 390 -26.96 31.90 39.29
CA MET A 390 -27.62 30.60 39.19
C MET A 390 -28.30 30.38 37.84
N GLU A 391 -28.83 31.43 37.20
CA GLU A 391 -29.36 31.36 35.84
C GLU A 391 -28.26 31.11 34.80
N SER A 392 -27.15 31.83 34.90
CA SER A 392 -26.00 31.60 34.02
C SER A 392 -25.38 30.21 34.22
N GLN A 393 -25.29 29.73 35.47
CA GLN A 393 -24.83 28.37 35.76
C GLN A 393 -25.76 27.31 35.18
N ALA A 394 -27.08 27.45 35.31
CA ALA A 394 -28.03 26.50 34.74
C ALA A 394 -27.85 26.38 33.23
N GLN A 395 -27.76 27.52 32.51
CA GLN A 395 -27.52 27.54 31.07
C GLN A 395 -26.19 26.86 30.70
N THR A 396 -25.13 27.11 31.48
CA THR A 396 -23.82 26.48 31.28
C THR A 396 -23.90 24.97 31.45
N VAL A 397 -24.60 24.49 32.49
CA VAL A 397 -24.77 23.05 32.72
C VAL A 397 -25.60 22.41 31.62
N THR A 398 -26.66 23.06 31.12
CA THR A 398 -27.42 22.58 29.96
C THR A 398 -26.54 22.46 28.71
N ALA A 399 -25.67 23.43 28.45
CA ALA A 399 -24.71 23.36 27.34
C ALA A 399 -23.70 22.19 27.52
N ILE A 400 -23.25 21.95 28.76
CA ILE A 400 -22.41 20.79 29.09
C ILE A 400 -23.17 19.49 28.81
N THR A 401 -24.44 19.36 29.21
CA THR A 401 -25.25 18.17 28.91
C THR A 401 -25.36 17.91 27.42
N ALA A 402 -25.60 18.96 26.60
CA ALA A 402 -25.64 18.82 25.15
C ALA A 402 -24.30 18.34 24.56
N ALA A 403 -23.17 18.88 25.04
CA ALA A 403 -21.84 18.45 24.62
C ALA A 403 -21.51 17.01 25.04
N VAL A 404 -21.98 16.58 26.21
CA VAL A 404 -21.86 15.21 26.71
C VAL A 404 -22.64 14.24 25.81
N ASP A 405 -23.88 14.57 25.44
CA ASP A 405 -24.69 13.76 24.54
C ASP A 405 -24.05 13.65 23.14
N GLU A 406 -23.55 14.75 22.58
CA GLU A 406 -22.85 14.76 21.30
C GLU A 406 -21.59 13.87 21.34
N THR A 407 -20.82 13.95 22.43
CA THR A 407 -19.61 13.13 22.62
C THR A 407 -19.96 11.64 22.79
N ALA A 408 -21.06 11.33 23.47
CA ALA A 408 -21.55 9.96 23.61
C ALA A 408 -21.97 9.36 22.25
N LEU A 409 -22.67 10.13 21.42
CA LEU A 409 -23.03 9.74 20.05
C LEU A 409 -21.79 9.54 19.17
N ALA A 410 -20.78 10.41 19.30
CA ALA A 410 -19.51 10.26 18.59
C ALA A 410 -18.77 8.97 19.00
N ALA A 411 -18.77 8.62 20.29
CA ALA A 411 -18.17 7.38 20.78
C ALA A 411 -18.90 6.12 20.26
N ASP A 412 -20.23 6.17 20.17
CA ASP A 412 -21.04 5.09 19.60
C ASP A 412 -20.78 4.91 18.08
N SER A 413 -20.77 6.03 17.34
CA SER A 413 -20.43 6.04 15.92
C SER A 413 -19.00 5.52 15.65
N MET A 414 -18.05 5.88 16.51
CA MET A 414 -16.69 5.36 16.45
C MET A 414 -16.66 3.84 16.65
N SER A 415 -17.44 3.32 17.60
CA SER A 415 -17.54 1.88 17.88
C SER A 415 -18.09 1.12 16.66
N HIS A 416 -19.12 1.66 15.99
CA HIS A 416 -19.65 1.11 14.74
C HIS A 416 -18.65 1.14 13.58
N THR A 417 -17.94 2.26 13.43
CA THR A 417 -16.91 2.41 12.39
C THR A 417 -15.77 1.42 12.60
N ILE A 418 -15.32 1.26 13.84
CA ILE A 418 -14.28 0.30 14.21
C ILE A 418 -14.72 -1.15 13.98
N ALA A 419 -15.98 -1.48 14.27
CA ALA A 419 -16.52 -2.81 13.95
C ALA A 419 -16.47 -3.11 12.45
N THR A 420 -16.78 -2.11 11.61
CA THR A 420 -16.70 -2.23 10.15
C THR A 420 -15.25 -2.41 9.68
N ILE A 421 -14.34 -1.55 10.17
CA ILE A 421 -12.90 -1.66 9.85
C ILE A 421 -12.35 -3.03 10.22
N ARG A 422 -12.76 -3.59 11.36
CA ARG A 422 -12.35 -4.92 11.78
C ARG A 422 -12.79 -5.99 10.76
N THR A 423 -14.05 -5.98 10.35
CA THR A 423 -14.57 -6.92 9.33
C THR A 423 -13.84 -6.76 8.00
N ASP A 424 -13.60 -5.54 7.53
CA ASP A 424 -12.86 -5.29 6.29
C ASP A 424 -11.41 -5.78 6.40
N THR A 425 -10.78 -5.59 7.56
CA THR A 425 -9.41 -6.04 7.80
C THR A 425 -9.32 -7.57 7.87
N GLU A 426 -10.32 -8.24 8.43
CA GLU A 426 -10.44 -9.71 8.41
C GLU A 426 -10.61 -10.24 6.98
N ALA A 427 -11.41 -9.57 6.15
CA ALA A 427 -11.55 -9.92 4.74
C ALA A 427 -10.22 -9.78 3.98
N VAL A 428 -9.51 -8.67 4.18
CA VAL A 428 -8.18 -8.44 3.60
C VAL A 428 -7.17 -9.50 4.06
N ALA A 429 -7.18 -9.88 5.35
CA ALA A 429 -6.31 -10.93 5.86
C ALA A 429 -6.59 -12.28 5.18
N SER A 430 -7.86 -12.63 4.98
CA SER A 430 -8.29 -13.83 4.26
C SER A 430 -7.85 -13.83 2.79
N GLU A 431 -8.00 -12.70 2.09
CA GLU A 431 -7.55 -12.54 0.70
C GLU A 431 -6.03 -12.73 0.57
N ILE A 432 -5.26 -12.22 1.53
CA ILE A 432 -3.80 -12.38 1.58
C ILE A 432 -3.40 -13.84 1.79
N ASP A 433 -4.12 -14.58 2.65
CA ASP A 433 -3.87 -16.01 2.85
C ASP A 433 -4.16 -16.82 1.57
N GLN A 434 -5.25 -16.48 0.86
CA GLN A 434 -5.56 -17.06 -0.45
C GLN A 434 -4.49 -16.75 -1.50
N LEU A 435 -4.00 -15.50 -1.53
CA LEU A 435 -2.92 -15.08 -2.41
C LEU A 435 -1.62 -15.88 -2.13
N GLY A 436 -1.31 -16.14 -0.86
CA GLY A 436 -0.21 -17.00 -0.44
C GLY A 436 -0.32 -18.43 -1.00
N ALA A 437 -1.49 -19.05 -0.89
CA ALA A 437 -1.76 -20.36 -1.47
C ALA A 437 -1.68 -20.36 -3.01
N GLY A 438 -2.14 -19.26 -3.65
CA GLY A 438 -2.03 -19.05 -5.09
C GLY A 438 -0.58 -19.08 -5.59
N PHE A 439 0.36 -18.46 -4.86
CA PHE A 439 1.78 -18.49 -5.22
C PHE A 439 2.41 -19.86 -5.06
N GLU A 440 2.00 -20.66 -4.08
CA GLU A 440 2.48 -22.04 -3.97
C GLU A 440 2.02 -22.89 -5.16
N SER A 441 0.77 -22.70 -5.60
CA SER A 441 0.27 -23.35 -6.82
C SER A 441 1.02 -22.89 -8.07
N LEU A 442 1.29 -21.58 -8.20
CA LEU A 442 2.05 -21.02 -9.32
C LEU A 442 3.47 -21.59 -9.39
N ALA A 443 4.18 -21.64 -8.26
CA ALA A 443 5.53 -22.22 -8.18
C ALA A 443 5.54 -23.69 -8.62
N SER A 444 4.55 -24.47 -8.19
CA SER A 444 4.40 -25.87 -8.62
C SER A 444 4.18 -26.00 -10.13
N ARG A 445 3.31 -25.16 -10.72
CA ARG A 445 3.05 -25.16 -12.16
C ARG A 445 4.26 -24.74 -12.99
N LEU A 446 5.05 -23.77 -12.50
CA LEU A 446 6.29 -23.35 -13.15
C LEU A 446 7.34 -24.47 -13.15
N GLY A 447 7.46 -25.22 -12.05
CA GLY A 447 8.34 -26.40 -12.00
C GLY A 447 7.91 -27.52 -12.95
N ASP A 448 6.61 -27.76 -13.11
CA ASP A 448 6.09 -28.72 -14.11
C ASP A 448 6.35 -28.24 -15.55
N LEU A 449 6.19 -26.94 -15.81
CA LEU A 449 6.48 -26.35 -17.12
C LEU A 449 7.96 -26.52 -17.51
N ASP A 450 8.89 -26.21 -16.60
CA ASP A 450 10.33 -26.38 -16.83
C ASP A 450 10.69 -27.84 -17.14
N THR A 451 10.15 -28.77 -16.34
CA THR A 451 10.34 -30.22 -16.54
C THR A 451 9.81 -30.68 -17.90
N ARG A 452 8.60 -30.25 -18.28
CA ARG A 452 7.99 -30.60 -19.57
C ARG A 452 8.73 -29.99 -20.74
N ALA A 453 9.22 -28.76 -20.61
CA ALA A 453 10.03 -28.10 -21.62
C ALA A 453 11.35 -28.82 -21.85
N GLY A 454 12.04 -29.22 -20.77
CA GLY A 454 13.26 -30.03 -20.86
C GLY A 454 13.04 -31.39 -21.54
N ASN A 455 11.95 -32.07 -21.21
CA ASN A 455 11.56 -33.32 -21.87
C ASN A 455 11.24 -33.13 -23.36
N PHE A 456 10.53 -32.06 -23.71
CA PHE A 456 10.21 -31.74 -25.10
C PHE A 456 11.47 -31.42 -25.91
N ALA A 457 12.35 -30.57 -25.38
CA ALA A 457 13.63 -30.24 -26.00
C ALA A 457 14.47 -31.50 -26.27
N THR A 458 14.57 -32.39 -25.29
CA THR A 458 15.30 -33.66 -25.44
C THR A 458 14.70 -34.54 -26.54
N ARG A 459 13.36 -34.58 -26.67
CA ARG A 459 12.68 -35.35 -27.73
C ARG A 459 12.82 -34.74 -29.12
N VAL A 460 13.02 -33.42 -29.23
CA VAL A 460 13.25 -32.72 -30.51
C VAL A 460 14.70 -32.88 -30.96
N ALA A 461 15.63 -32.93 -30.01
CA ALA A 461 17.05 -33.20 -30.24
C ALA A 461 17.37 -34.69 -30.45
N ALA A 462 16.42 -35.60 -30.22
CA ALA A 462 16.55 -37.02 -30.57
C ALA A 462 16.05 -37.26 -32.00
#